data_AF-A0A849QE87-F1
#
_entry.id   AF-A0A849QE87-F1
#
_cell.length_a   1.000
_cell.length_b   1.000
_cell.length_c   1.000
_cell.angle_alpha   90.00
_cell.angle_beta   90.00
_cell.angle_gamma   90.00
#
_symmetry.space_group_name_H-M   'P 1'
#
loop_
_entity.id
_entity.type
_entity.pdbx_description
1 polymer ?
#
loop_
_entity_poly.entity_id
_entity_poly.type
_entity_poly.pdbx_seq_one_letter_code
_entity_poly.pdbx_strand_id
1 'polypeptide(L)'
;MTSKAPEEEFSIHWIRDITEEVLKRNAAVYLISTGKSPSGSIHIGIMREIIIADVIKRELLRKGNDARTMFVVDDYDPVRSFPASVSLNLEDWVGIPYSDVVDEFGCCDSF
;
A
#
# COMPACT_ATOMS: atom_id res chain seq x y z
N MET A 1 29.90 14.27 -32.61
CA MET A 1 28.47 14.50 -32.32
C MET A 1 27.94 13.22 -31.71
N THR A 2 27.86 13.14 -30.38
CA THR A 2 27.29 11.99 -29.68
C THR A 2 25.78 12.08 -29.80
N SER A 3 25.17 11.15 -30.55
CA SER A 3 23.72 11.01 -30.58
C SER A 3 23.25 10.62 -29.18
N LYS A 4 22.52 11.50 -28.51
CA LYS A 4 21.77 11.16 -27.29
C LYS A 4 20.85 9.99 -27.65
N ALA A 5 20.89 8.90 -26.87
CA ALA A 5 19.93 7.80 -27.03
C ALA A 5 18.50 8.37 -26.94
N PRO A 6 17.51 7.79 -27.64
CA PRO A 6 16.13 8.25 -27.54
C PRO A 6 15.71 8.16 -26.07
N GLU A 7 15.27 9.28 -25.50
CA GLU A 7 14.63 9.26 -24.18
C GLU A 7 13.35 8.44 -24.35
N GLU A 8 13.25 7.29 -23.66
CA GLU A 8 12.03 6.47 -23.64
C GLU A 8 10.88 7.34 -23.11
N GLU A 9 9.99 7.73 -24.02
CA GLU A 9 8.79 8.47 -23.68
C GLU A 9 7.89 7.58 -22.81
N PHE A 10 7.56 8.04 -21.61
CA PHE A 10 6.69 7.30 -20.71
C PHE A 10 5.33 7.05 -21.38
N SER A 11 4.98 5.78 -21.53
CA SER A 11 3.67 5.37 -22.03
C SER A 11 2.56 6.00 -21.18
N ILE A 12 1.67 6.74 -21.85
CA ILE A 12 0.44 7.29 -21.25
C ILE A 12 -0.49 6.19 -20.69
N HIS A 13 -0.23 4.93 -21.04
CA HIS A 13 -0.96 3.75 -20.59
C HIS A 13 -0.10 2.80 -19.74
N TRP A 14 0.82 3.34 -18.94
CA TRP A 14 1.75 2.59 -18.08
C TRP A 14 1.12 1.41 -17.30
N ILE A 15 -0.15 1.50 -16.88
CA ILE A 15 -0.88 0.40 -16.23
C ILE A 15 -0.92 -0.85 -17.13
N ARG A 16 -1.17 -0.68 -18.44
CA ARG A 16 -1.25 -1.79 -19.40
C ARG A 16 0.12 -2.44 -19.55
N ASP A 17 1.17 -1.64 -19.65
CA ASP A 17 2.53 -2.13 -19.78
C ASP A 17 2.94 -2.92 -18.53
N ILE A 18 2.66 -2.39 -17.34
CA ILE A 18 2.88 -3.12 -16.07
C ILE A 18 2.05 -4.42 -16.03
N THR A 19 0.81 -4.39 -16.47
CA THR A 19 -0.05 -5.58 -16.51
C THR A 19 0.55 -6.64 -17.44
N GLU A 20 1.07 -6.25 -18.60
CA GLU A 20 1.71 -7.15 -19.55
C GLU A 20 3.01 -7.75 -19.00
N GLU A 21 3.82 -6.95 -18.30
CA GLU A 21 4.99 -7.46 -17.56
C GLU A 21 4.59 -8.44 -16.45
N VAL A 22 3.54 -8.15 -15.69
CA VAL A 22 3.03 -9.04 -14.64
C VAL A 22 2.54 -10.37 -15.24
N LEU A 23 1.85 -10.34 -16.38
CA LEU A 23 1.32 -11.54 -17.03
C LEU A 23 2.42 -12.53 -17.43
N LYS A 24 3.63 -12.06 -17.76
CA LYS A 24 4.78 -12.93 -18.06
C LYS A 24 5.15 -13.88 -16.92
N ARG A 25 4.72 -13.59 -15.69
CA ARG A 25 4.93 -14.46 -14.51
C ARG A 25 4.10 -15.75 -14.55
N ASN A 26 3.06 -15.82 -15.40
CA ASN A 26 2.21 -17.01 -15.60
C ASN A 26 1.72 -17.65 -14.28
N ALA A 27 1.16 -16.83 -13.39
CA ALA A 27 0.66 -17.30 -12.11
C ALA A 27 -0.76 -17.86 -12.26
N ALA A 28 -1.08 -18.93 -11.51
CA ALA A 28 -2.44 -19.47 -11.48
C ALA A 28 -3.45 -18.46 -10.90
N VAL A 29 -3.03 -17.71 -9.88
CA VAL A 29 -3.78 -16.59 -9.30
C VAL A 29 -2.81 -15.45 -9.01
N TYR A 30 -3.11 -14.26 -9.53
CA TYR A 30 -2.32 -13.06 -9.31
C TYR A 30 -2.73 -12.39 -8.00
N LEU A 31 -1.83 -12.41 -7.02
CA LEU A 31 -2.01 -11.70 -5.75
C LEU A 31 -1.32 -10.34 -5.80
N ILE A 32 -2.10 -9.27 -5.68
CA ILE A 32 -1.58 -7.89 -5.62
C ILE A 32 -1.60 -7.46 -4.16
N SER A 33 -0.42 -7.25 -3.58
CA SER A 33 -0.27 -6.81 -2.19
C SER A 33 -0.17 -5.29 -2.12
N THR A 34 -0.87 -4.72 -1.16
CA THR A 34 -0.78 -3.32 -0.72
C THR A 34 -0.88 -3.33 0.80
N GLY A 35 -0.49 -2.25 1.49
CA GLY A 35 -0.63 -2.23 2.94
C GLY A 35 -0.38 -0.87 3.54
N LYS A 36 -0.67 -0.78 4.85
CA LYS A 36 -0.44 0.43 5.64
C LYS A 36 -0.28 0.06 7.10
N SER A 37 0.76 0.56 7.74
CA SER A 37 0.84 0.58 9.21
C SER A 37 -0.20 1.54 9.78
N PRO A 38 -0.99 1.20 10.82
CA PRO A 38 -2.00 2.06 11.42
C PRO A 38 -1.41 3.16 12.32
N SER A 39 -0.25 3.72 11.95
CA SER A 39 0.50 4.73 12.71
C SER A 39 -0.17 6.13 12.75
N GLY A 40 -1.46 6.22 12.45
CA GLY A 40 -2.21 7.46 12.27
C GLY A 40 -3.29 7.35 11.20
N SER A 41 -4.05 8.44 11.01
CA SER A 41 -5.19 8.45 10.11
C SER A 41 -4.85 8.08 8.66
N ILE A 42 -5.73 7.29 8.05
CA ILE A 42 -5.68 6.95 6.62
C ILE A 42 -6.04 8.20 5.82
N HIS A 43 -5.07 8.73 5.05
CA HIS A 43 -5.24 9.94 4.24
C HIS A 43 -5.32 9.62 2.74
N ILE A 44 -5.61 10.62 1.90
CA ILE A 44 -5.76 10.44 0.44
C ILE A 44 -4.49 9.92 -0.26
N GLY A 45 -3.32 10.04 0.37
CA GLY A 45 -2.06 9.57 -0.20
C GLY A 45 -2.00 8.05 -0.35
N ILE A 46 -2.47 7.30 0.66
CA ILE A 46 -2.52 5.83 0.57
C ILE A 46 -3.58 5.35 -0.42
N MET A 47 -4.64 6.14 -0.66
CA MET A 47 -5.62 5.82 -1.69
C MET A 47 -4.99 5.68 -3.07
N ARG A 48 -3.90 6.40 -3.37
CA ARG A 48 -3.16 6.23 -4.63
C ARG A 48 -2.67 4.79 -4.80
N GLU A 49 -2.12 4.20 -3.75
CA GLU A 49 -1.62 2.82 -3.79
C GLU A 49 -2.77 1.83 -4.00
N ILE A 50 -3.85 1.96 -3.21
CA ILE A 50 -5.04 1.10 -3.29
C ILE A 50 -5.68 1.18 -4.68
N ILE A 51 -5.81 2.39 -5.24
CA ILE A 51 -6.38 2.60 -6.57
C ILE A 51 -5.52 1.94 -7.63
N ILE A 52 -4.19 2.14 -7.60
CA ILE A 52 -3.29 1.52 -8.57
C ILE A 52 -3.38 -0.02 -8.50
N ALA A 53 -3.36 -0.58 -7.29
CA ALA A 53 -3.53 -2.01 -7.08
C ALA A 53 -4.86 -2.55 -7.62
N ASP A 54 -5.97 -1.83 -7.36
CA ASP A 54 -7.30 -2.21 -7.84
C ASP A 54 -7.41 -2.13 -9.37
N VAL A 55 -6.83 -1.10 -9.99
CA VAL A 55 -6.82 -0.94 -11.45
C VAL A 55 -6.03 -2.08 -12.11
N ILE A 56 -4.83 -2.43 -11.60
CA ILE A 56 -4.05 -3.57 -12.11
C ILE A 56 -4.85 -4.87 -11.97
N LYS A 57 -5.49 -5.10 -10.82
CA LYS A 57 -6.36 -6.27 -10.61
C LYS A 57 -7.47 -6.33 -11.66
N ARG A 58 -8.18 -5.22 -11.89
CA ARG A 58 -9.27 -5.15 -12.87
C ARG A 58 -8.77 -5.43 -14.29
N GLU A 59 -7.58 -4.96 -14.65
CA GLU A 59 -6.97 -5.25 -15.95
C GLU A 59 -6.60 -6.73 -16.13
N LEU A 60 -6.09 -7.39 -15.09
CA LEU A 60 -5.83 -8.83 -15.10
C LEU A 60 -7.13 -9.63 -15.25
N LEU A 61 -8.16 -9.28 -14.48
CA LEU A 61 -9.50 -9.89 -14.56
C LEU A 61 -10.12 -9.69 -15.96
N ARG A 62 -9.99 -8.49 -16.54
CA ARG A 62 -10.48 -8.18 -17.90
C ARG A 62 -9.80 -9.03 -18.98
N LYS A 63 -8.55 -9.44 -18.76
CA LYS A 63 -7.79 -10.35 -19.64
C LYS A 63 -8.06 -11.83 -19.33
N GLY A 64 -8.99 -12.15 -18.44
CA GLY A 64 -9.42 -13.53 -18.13
C GLY A 64 -8.52 -14.26 -17.13
N ASN A 65 -7.72 -13.54 -16.34
CA ASN A 65 -6.85 -14.14 -15.32
C ASN A 65 -7.46 -13.96 -13.93
N ASP A 66 -7.31 -14.97 -13.07
CA ASP A 66 -7.73 -14.86 -11.67
C ASP A 66 -6.80 -13.91 -10.91
N ALA A 67 -7.37 -12.89 -10.29
CA ALA A 67 -6.61 -11.91 -9.52
C ALA A 67 -7.35 -11.45 -8.26
N ARG A 68 -6.60 -11.21 -7.19
CA ARG A 68 -7.12 -10.71 -5.91
C ARG A 68 -6.15 -9.74 -5.27
N THR A 69 -6.69 -8.81 -4.48
CA THR A 69 -5.92 -7.86 -3.69
C THR A 69 -5.79 -8.36 -2.25
N MET A 70 -4.60 -8.25 -1.67
CA MET A 70 -4.36 -8.41 -0.24
C MET A 70 -3.97 -7.05 0.32
N PHE A 71 -4.74 -6.56 1.30
CA PHE A 71 -4.39 -5.37 2.05
C PHE A 71 -3.84 -5.79 3.40
N VAL A 72 -2.57 -5.48 3.65
CA VAL A 72 -1.88 -5.81 4.90
C VAL A 72 -1.97 -4.60 5.82
N VAL A 73 -2.48 -4.83 7.03
CA VAL A 73 -2.41 -3.85 8.10
C VAL A 73 -1.18 -4.21 8.92
N ASP A 74 -0.14 -3.38 8.88
CA ASP A 74 1.11 -3.59 9.62
C ASP A 74 0.96 -3.03 11.05
N ASP A 75 -0.02 -3.54 11.79
CA ASP A 75 -0.34 -3.14 13.17
C ASP A 75 0.70 -3.58 14.19
N TYR A 76 1.51 -4.59 13.83
CA TYR A 76 2.61 -5.06 14.66
C TYR A 76 3.90 -4.24 14.50
N ASP A 77 3.89 -3.17 13.69
CA ASP A 77 5.00 -2.23 13.61
C ASP A 77 5.20 -1.52 14.96
N PRO A 78 6.46 -1.33 15.41
CA PRO A 78 6.72 -0.61 16.64
C PRO A 78 6.40 0.88 16.50
N VAL A 79 5.81 1.47 17.52
CA VAL A 79 5.61 2.91 17.65
C VAL A 79 6.95 3.63 17.55
N ARG A 80 7.06 4.55 16.60
CA ARG A 80 8.23 5.43 16.42
C ARG A 80 7.92 6.88 16.76
N SER A 81 6.65 7.25 16.59
CA SER A 81 6.13 8.60 16.78
C SER A 81 4.61 8.53 16.73
N PHE A 82 3.93 9.43 17.43
CA PHE A 82 2.49 9.62 17.25
C PHE A 82 2.18 10.85 16.38
N PRO A 83 1.06 10.83 15.63
CA PRO A 83 0.51 12.04 15.03
C PRO A 83 0.25 13.14 16.06
N ALA A 84 0.27 14.41 15.63
CA ALA A 84 0.00 15.55 16.52
C ALA A 84 -1.41 15.57 17.12
N SER A 85 -2.35 14.78 16.58
CA SER A 85 -3.69 14.60 17.11
C SER A 85 -3.75 13.69 18.33
N VAL A 86 -2.65 13.01 18.66
CA VAL A 86 -2.59 12.00 19.71
C VAL A 86 -1.94 12.56 20.96
N SER A 87 -2.57 12.34 22.11
CA SER A 87 -2.13 12.88 23.41
C SER A 87 -1.30 11.91 24.25
N LEU A 88 -1.19 10.65 23.83
CA LEU A 88 -0.34 9.64 24.45
C LEU A 88 1.13 10.08 24.51
N ASN A 89 1.78 9.81 25.63
CA ASN A 89 3.20 10.10 25.81
C ASN A 89 4.05 9.07 25.05
N LEU A 90 4.85 9.54 24.09
CA LEU A 90 5.69 8.68 23.27
C LEU A 90 6.69 7.84 24.08
N GLU A 91 7.23 8.35 25.19
CA GLU A 91 8.22 7.63 26.01
C GLU A 91 7.67 6.34 26.62
N ASP A 92 6.36 6.31 26.90
CA ASP A 92 5.69 5.15 27.47
C ASP A 92 5.39 4.06 26.43
N TRP A 93 5.32 4.43 25.15
CA TRP A 93 4.85 3.56 24.07
C TRP A 93 5.89 3.26 22.98
N VAL A 94 7.02 3.98 22.94
CA VAL A 94 8.03 3.78 21.91
C VAL A 94 8.53 2.34 21.86
N GLY A 95 8.53 1.74 20.68
CA GLY A 95 8.93 0.34 20.48
C GLY A 95 7.83 -0.69 20.72
N ILE A 96 6.69 -0.32 21.30
CA ILE A 96 5.52 -1.18 21.47
C ILE A 96 4.76 -1.29 20.13
N PRO A 97 4.23 -2.46 19.74
CA PRO A 97 3.36 -2.60 18.56
C PRO A 97 2.13 -1.68 18.62
N TYR A 98 1.69 -1.10 17.50
CA TYR A 98 0.46 -0.28 17.49
C TYR A 98 -0.77 -1.03 17.99
N SER A 99 -0.88 -2.33 17.67
CA SER A 99 -1.97 -3.19 18.17
C SER A 99 -1.99 -3.39 19.68
N ASP A 100 -0.90 -3.09 20.38
CA ASP A 100 -0.80 -3.17 21.85
C ASP A 100 -0.92 -1.78 22.51
N VAL A 101 -1.01 -0.70 21.73
CA VAL A 101 -1.21 0.66 22.24
C VAL A 101 -2.70 0.89 22.49
N VAL A 102 -3.03 1.50 23.62
CA VAL A 102 -4.41 1.85 23.96
C VAL A 102 -5.00 2.89 23.02
N ASP A 103 -6.29 2.76 22.70
CA ASP A 103 -7.06 3.84 22.09
C ASP A 103 -7.42 4.89 23.14
N GLU A 104 -6.86 6.10 23.03
CA GLU A 104 -7.14 7.21 23.95
C GLU A 104 -8.58 7.75 23.84
N PHE A 105 -9.31 7.42 22.77
CA PHE A 105 -10.70 7.83 22.55
C PHE A 105 -11.71 6.78 23.03
N GLY A 106 -11.26 5.56 23.32
CA GLY A 106 -12.08 4.46 23.81
C GLY A 106 -13.15 3.96 22.84
N CYS A 107 -12.95 4.11 21.53
CA CYS A 107 -13.85 3.62 20.49
C CYS A 107 -13.44 2.26 19.92
N CYS A 108 -12.16 1.90 20.03
CA CYS A 108 -11.56 0.66 19.52
C CYS A 108 -10.75 -0.08 20.61
N ASP A 109 -10.37 -1.32 20.31
CA ASP A 109 -9.56 -2.16 21.23
C ASP A 109 -8.11 -1.68 21.36
N SER A 110 -7.56 -1.05 20.31
CA SER A 110 -6.20 -0.51 20.22
C SER A 110 -6.17 0.77 19.36
N PHE A 111 -5.01 1.42 19.33
CA PHE A 111 -4.70 2.59 18.50
C PHE A 111 -5.02 2.42 17.01
#